data_AF-A0A0B6XWP2-F1
#
_entry.id   AF-A0A0B6XWP2-F1
#
_cell.length_a   1.000
_cell.length_b   1.000
_cell.length_c   1.000
_cell.angle_alpha   90.00
_cell.angle_beta   90.00
_cell.angle_gamma   90.00
#
_symmetry.space_group_name_H-M   'P 1'
#
loop_
_entity.id
_entity.type
_entity.pdbx_description
1 polymer ?
#
loop_
_entity_poly.entity_id
_entity_poly.type
_entity_poly.pdbx_seq_one_letter_code
_entity_poly.pdbx_strand_id
1 'polypeptide(L)'
;KMDPADSLFPRNMKKVDSAEEEMNSDGPRHENKEFSKSVDRDQSKCAGKNLQKVRHHNQLERLRRSRMRVLFDELQQHVLRERGLPKDHVMSKVKVLVEAKKVVLHLNKCALEGDDLVKEYERKHKSLTNRLSELKANLMQNNVSAETICLVTKQALEE
;
A
#
# COMPACT_ATOMS: atom_id res chain seq x y z
N LYS A 1 -35.93 19.95 -13.67
CA LYS A 1 -36.46 20.00 -12.29
C LYS A 1 -35.58 19.05 -11.47
N MET A 2 -34.47 19.57 -10.97
CA MET A 2 -34.25 20.03 -9.59
C MET A 2 -33.77 18.87 -8.70
N ASP A 3 -32.46 18.86 -8.43
CA ASP A 3 -31.91 18.39 -7.16
C ASP A 3 -32.42 19.29 -6.02
N PRO A 4 -32.60 18.73 -4.82
CA PRO A 4 -31.91 19.35 -3.68
C PRO A 4 -31.51 18.34 -2.59
N ALA A 5 -30.28 18.43 -2.09
CA ALA A 5 -30.02 18.64 -0.65
C ALA A 5 -28.51 18.67 -0.39
N ASP A 6 -27.97 19.88 -0.52
CA ASP A 6 -26.72 20.31 0.09
C ASP A 6 -26.83 20.44 1.62
N SER A 7 -25.66 20.40 2.25
CA SER A 7 -25.27 21.13 3.47
C SER A 7 -25.52 20.47 4.85
N LEU A 8 -24.45 19.86 5.38
CA LEU A 8 -24.34 19.44 6.79
C LEU A 8 -23.22 20.18 7.56
N PHE A 9 -22.77 21.33 7.08
CA PHE A 9 -21.82 22.16 7.83
C PHE A 9 -22.33 23.60 7.97
N PRO A 10 -22.72 24.02 9.18
CA PRO A 10 -22.94 25.44 9.43
C PRO A 10 -21.60 26.18 9.39
N ARG A 11 -21.44 27.02 8.36
CA ARG A 11 -20.61 28.22 8.46
C ARG A 11 -21.25 29.12 9.52
N ASN A 12 -20.54 29.40 10.60
CA ASN A 12 -20.86 30.55 11.41
C ASN A 12 -19.63 31.44 11.52
N MET A 13 -19.72 32.58 10.86
CA MET A 13 -18.84 33.71 11.05
C MET A 13 -19.29 34.48 12.28
N LYS A 14 -18.35 34.85 13.15
CA LYS A 14 -18.46 36.10 13.89
C LYS A 14 -17.07 36.72 14.04
N LYS A 15 -16.87 37.77 13.26
CA LYS A 15 -15.89 38.83 13.47
C LYS A 15 -16.25 39.58 14.76
N VAL A 16 -15.28 39.98 15.58
CA VAL A 16 -15.25 41.28 16.26
C VAL A 16 -13.77 41.65 16.49
N ASP A 17 -13.40 42.82 15.97
CA ASP A 17 -12.14 43.55 16.14
C ASP A 17 -12.12 44.37 17.45
N SER A 18 -10.98 45.04 17.71
CA SER A 18 -10.75 46.15 18.68
C SER A 18 -10.40 45.72 20.11
N ALA A 19 -9.62 46.46 20.88
CA ALA A 19 -8.62 47.52 20.72
C ALA A 19 -8.06 47.72 22.15
N GLU A 20 -6.80 48.14 22.25
CA GLU A 20 -6.18 48.97 23.30
C GLU A 20 -6.65 48.85 24.77
N GLU A 21 -5.70 48.62 25.70
CA GLU A 21 -5.39 49.58 26.79
C GLU A 21 -4.24 49.09 27.67
N GLU A 22 -3.28 49.99 27.88
CA GLU A 22 -2.21 49.91 28.87
C GLU A 22 -2.78 50.01 30.30
N MET A 23 -2.13 49.39 31.30
CA MET A 23 -1.92 50.03 32.61
C MET A 23 -0.88 49.27 33.44
N ASN A 24 0.18 50.01 33.79
CA ASN A 24 1.19 49.64 34.77
C ASN A 24 0.59 49.58 36.20
N SER A 25 1.06 48.65 37.03
CA SER A 25 1.14 48.89 38.47
C SER A 25 2.22 48.03 39.13
N ASP A 26 3.29 48.74 39.54
CA ASP A 26 4.30 48.29 40.49
C ASP A 26 3.68 48.01 41.86
N GLY A 27 4.10 46.91 42.49
CA GLY A 27 3.88 46.65 43.91
C GLY A 27 5.15 46.09 44.53
N PRO A 28 5.73 46.72 45.57
CA PRO A 28 6.94 46.22 46.22
C PRO A 28 6.55 45.07 47.16
N ARG A 29 7.17 43.90 46.98
CA ARG A 29 7.03 42.77 47.92
C ARG A 29 8.30 42.58 48.73
N HIS A 30 8.14 42.86 50.02
CA HIS A 30 9.02 42.65 51.16
C HIS A 30 9.98 41.44 51.06
N GLU A 31 11.25 41.70 51.41
CA GLU A 31 12.20 40.70 51.88
C GLU A 31 11.79 40.16 53.27
N ASN A 32 11.95 38.86 53.51
CA ASN A 32 12.69 38.35 54.68
C ASN A 32 12.84 36.82 54.71
N LYS A 33 14.11 36.41 54.80
CA LYS A 33 14.72 35.36 55.64
C LYS A 33 14.16 33.93 55.63
N GLU A 34 15.00 33.07 55.05
CA GLU A 34 15.56 31.85 55.65
C GLU A 34 14.76 31.17 56.77
N PHE A 35 14.18 30.01 56.46
CA PHE A 35 14.33 28.81 57.30
C PHE A 35 14.00 27.54 56.50
N SER A 36 14.74 26.47 56.80
CA SER A 36 14.37 25.06 56.58
C SER A 36 14.80 24.37 55.27
N LYS A 37 16.07 23.96 55.26
CA LYS A 37 16.48 22.54 55.28
C LYS A 37 15.61 21.54 54.49
N SER A 38 16.15 21.15 53.33
CA SER A 38 16.29 19.76 52.87
C SER A 38 15.03 18.88 52.72
N VAL A 39 14.24 19.07 51.65
CA VAL A 39 13.38 18.01 51.08
C VAL A 39 13.31 18.01 49.53
N ASP A 40 14.26 18.63 48.81
CA ASP A 40 14.15 18.79 47.34
C ASP A 40 15.16 18.02 46.49
N ARG A 41 15.80 16.97 47.05
CA ARG A 41 16.75 16.15 46.25
C ARG A 41 16.13 14.95 45.52
N ASP A 42 14.89 14.57 45.85
CA ASP A 42 14.28 13.36 45.28
C ASP A 42 13.08 13.61 44.35
N GLN A 43 12.40 14.76 44.40
CA GLN A 43 11.36 15.08 43.40
C GLN A 43 11.94 15.45 42.02
N SER A 44 13.12 16.08 41.95
CA SER A 44 13.74 16.46 40.66
C SER A 44 14.27 15.26 39.87
N LYS A 45 14.70 14.17 40.55
CA LYS A 45 15.12 12.92 39.91
C LYS A 45 13.96 12.19 39.24
N CYS A 46 12.75 12.28 39.78
CA CYS A 46 11.56 11.64 39.22
C CYS A 46 11.07 12.34 37.94
N ALA A 47 11.12 13.67 37.88
CA ALA A 47 10.80 14.43 36.67
C ALA A 47 11.80 14.16 35.53
N GLY A 48 13.10 14.07 35.84
CA GLY A 48 14.15 13.74 34.86
C GLY A 48 14.00 12.35 34.23
N LYS A 49 13.65 11.34 35.04
CA LYS A 49 13.39 9.96 34.55
C LYS A 49 12.17 9.88 33.64
N ASN A 50 11.10 10.63 33.95
CA ASN A 50 9.91 10.68 33.09
C ASN A 50 10.19 11.38 31.76
N LEU A 51 10.97 12.47 31.77
CA LEU A 51 11.38 13.17 30.55
C LEU A 51 12.26 12.28 29.65
N GLN A 52 13.16 11.48 30.24
CA GLN A 52 13.95 10.50 29.50
C GLN A 52 13.09 9.43 28.82
N LYS A 53 12.08 8.89 29.53
CA LYS A 53 11.13 7.93 28.95
C LYS A 53 10.35 8.53 27.78
N VAL A 54 9.86 9.76 27.92
CA VAL A 54 9.14 10.47 26.84
C VAL A 54 10.05 10.72 25.63
N ARG A 55 11.29 11.17 25.85
CA ARG A 55 12.28 11.37 24.77
C ARG A 55 12.56 10.07 24.03
N HIS A 56 12.78 8.98 24.76
CA HIS A 56 13.03 7.67 24.17
C HIS A 56 11.83 7.17 23.37
N HIS A 57 10.62 7.24 23.94
CA HIS A 57 9.39 6.89 23.22
C HIS A 57 9.21 7.70 21.93
N ASN A 58 9.44 9.02 21.99
CA ASN A 58 9.36 9.89 20.81
C ASN A 58 10.38 9.52 19.73
N GLN A 59 11.60 9.13 20.14
CA GLN A 59 12.62 8.66 19.20
C GLN A 59 12.18 7.36 18.51
N LEU A 60 11.67 6.39 19.27
CA LEU A 60 11.13 5.15 18.73
C LEU A 60 9.95 5.40 17.77
N GLU A 61 9.01 6.26 18.15
CA GLU A 61 7.86 6.60 17.30
C GLU A 61 8.24 7.37 16.04
N ARG A 62 9.31 8.18 16.08
CA ARG A 62 9.86 8.81 14.87
C ARG A 62 10.46 7.75 13.94
N LEU A 63 11.23 6.80 14.48
CA LEU A 63 11.80 5.70 13.71
C LEU A 63 10.69 4.84 13.08
N ARG A 64 9.67 4.48 13.87
CA ARG A 64 8.49 3.73 13.41
C ARG A 64 7.77 4.46 12.27
N ARG A 65 7.51 5.77 12.42
CA ARG A 65 6.90 6.61 11.38
C ARG A 65 7.79 6.72 10.14
N SER A 66 9.11 6.76 10.30
CA SER A 66 10.04 6.80 9.17
C SER A 66 9.99 5.51 8.37
N ARG A 67 10.05 4.35 9.03
CA ARG A 67 9.89 3.04 8.38
C ARG A 67 8.56 2.93 7.65
N MET A 68 7.48 3.38 8.27
CA MET A 68 6.16 3.37 7.64
C MET A 68 6.08 4.27 6.41
N ARG A 69 6.77 5.43 6.38
CA ARG A 69 6.83 6.27 5.17
C ARG A 69 7.50 5.53 4.01
N VAL A 70 8.65 4.91 4.26
CA VAL A 70 9.36 4.11 3.23
C VAL A 70 8.46 3.04 2.63
N LEU A 71 7.73 2.29 3.48
CA LEU A 71 6.78 1.27 3.00
C LEU A 71 5.64 1.86 2.16
N PHE A 72 5.15 3.05 2.51
CA PHE A 72 4.14 3.75 1.72
C PHE A 72 4.70 4.19 0.36
N ASP A 73 5.94 4.67 0.32
CA ASP A 73 6.60 5.10 -0.91
C ASP A 73 6.85 3.91 -1.84
N GLU A 74 7.32 2.78 -1.31
CA GLU A 74 7.47 1.51 -2.04
C GLU A 74 6.12 1.03 -2.61
N LEU A 75 5.09 0.98 -1.76
CA LEU A 75 3.75 0.57 -2.18
C LEU A 75 3.21 1.49 -3.28
N GLN A 76 3.42 2.80 -3.15
CA GLN A 76 3.03 3.76 -4.18
C GLN A 76 3.73 3.45 -5.51
N GLN A 77 5.03 3.19 -5.51
CA GLN A 77 5.77 2.85 -6.74
C GLN A 77 5.21 1.59 -7.42
N HIS A 78 4.86 0.57 -6.65
CA HIS A 78 4.20 -0.62 -7.20
C HIS A 78 2.84 -0.30 -7.81
N VAL A 79 2.01 0.47 -7.11
CA VAL A 79 0.69 0.89 -7.64
C VAL A 79 0.85 1.71 -8.92
N LEU A 80 1.78 2.66 -8.96
CA LEU A 80 2.02 3.49 -10.15
C LEU A 80 2.43 2.62 -11.35
N ARG A 81 3.33 1.65 -11.13
CA ARG A 81 3.77 0.70 -12.16
C ARG A 81 2.60 -0.10 -12.73
N GLU A 82 1.81 -0.73 -11.87
CA GLU A 82 0.67 -1.57 -12.28
C GLU A 82 -0.46 -0.76 -12.94
N ARG A 83 -0.58 0.53 -12.59
CA ARG A 83 -1.56 1.45 -13.19
C ARG A 83 -1.05 2.18 -14.43
N GLY A 84 0.22 2.03 -14.81
CA GLY A 84 0.83 2.79 -15.91
C GLY A 84 0.91 4.30 -15.65
N LEU A 85 1.00 4.71 -14.38
CA LEU A 85 1.12 6.12 -13.99
C LEU A 85 2.60 6.56 -13.92
N PRO A 86 2.90 7.86 -14.11
CA PRO A 86 4.24 8.39 -13.96
C PRO A 86 4.85 8.12 -12.58
N LYS A 87 6.16 7.85 -12.51
CA LYS A 87 6.87 7.51 -11.25
C LYS A 87 6.88 8.65 -10.22
N ASP A 88 6.78 9.88 -10.70
CA ASP A 88 6.74 11.12 -9.91
C ASP A 88 5.32 11.50 -9.46
N HIS A 89 4.30 10.74 -9.86
CA HIS A 89 2.94 11.00 -9.41
C HIS A 89 2.80 10.80 -7.90
N VAL A 90 2.34 11.84 -7.20
CA VAL A 90 2.19 11.82 -5.74
C VAL A 90 0.76 11.47 -5.36
N MET A 91 0.60 10.45 -4.50
CA MET A 91 -0.69 10.07 -3.94
C MET A 91 -0.72 10.29 -2.43
N SER A 92 -1.90 10.61 -1.90
CA SER A 92 -2.10 10.59 -0.44
C SER A 92 -2.05 9.15 0.08
N LYS A 93 -1.67 8.94 1.35
CA LYS A 93 -1.63 7.61 1.96
C LYS A 93 -2.93 6.82 1.80
N VAL A 94 -4.07 7.49 1.99
CA VAL A 94 -5.39 6.86 1.82
C VAL A 94 -5.59 6.41 0.37
N LYS A 95 -5.23 7.26 -0.60
CA LYS A 95 -5.35 6.91 -2.02
C LYS A 95 -4.42 5.77 -2.41
N VAL A 96 -3.19 5.72 -1.89
CA VAL A 96 -2.26 4.60 -2.08
C VAL A 96 -2.90 3.29 -1.61
N LEU A 97 -3.52 3.26 -0.42
CA LEU A 97 -4.17 2.04 0.09
C LEU A 97 -5.38 1.61 -0.76
N VAL A 98 -6.21 2.56 -1.18
CA VAL A 98 -7.38 2.29 -2.02
C VAL A 98 -6.95 1.73 -3.37
N GLU A 99 -5.96 2.33 -4.01
CA GLU A 99 -5.47 1.86 -5.31
C GLU A 99 -4.69 0.55 -5.20
N ALA A 100 -3.90 0.36 -4.14
CA ALA A 100 -3.23 -0.91 -3.86
C ALA A 100 -4.24 -2.05 -3.72
N LYS A 101 -5.35 -1.84 -3.00
CA LYS A 101 -6.42 -2.84 -2.90
C LYS A 101 -6.98 -3.22 -4.27
N LYS A 102 -7.22 -2.23 -5.14
CA LYS A 102 -7.74 -2.47 -6.50
C LYS A 102 -6.72 -3.23 -7.35
N VAL A 103 -5.43 -2.88 -7.26
CA VAL A 103 -4.35 -3.58 -7.97
C VAL A 103 -4.27 -5.04 -7.53
N VAL A 104 -4.27 -5.33 -6.23
CA VAL A 104 -4.25 -6.71 -5.71
C VAL A 104 -5.45 -7.52 -6.21
N LEU A 105 -6.66 -6.95 -6.17
CA LEU A 105 -7.86 -7.64 -6.67
C LEU A 105 -7.77 -7.92 -8.18
N HIS A 106 -7.23 -6.97 -8.96
CA HIS A 106 -7.03 -7.15 -10.39
C HIS A 106 -6.01 -8.25 -10.69
N LEU A 107 -4.85 -8.22 -10.04
CA LEU A 107 -3.80 -9.23 -10.22
C LEU A 107 -4.29 -10.63 -9.82
N ASN A 108 -5.03 -10.76 -8.73
CA ASN A 108 -5.63 -12.04 -8.34
C ASN A 108 -6.61 -12.55 -9.39
N LYS A 109 -7.42 -11.68 -9.98
CA LYS A 109 -8.34 -12.06 -11.06
C LYS A 109 -7.57 -12.54 -12.30
N CYS A 110 -6.54 -11.80 -12.72
CA CYS A 110 -5.71 -12.19 -13.86
C CYS A 110 -4.96 -13.51 -13.61
N ALA A 111 -4.51 -13.76 -12.39
CA ALA A 111 -3.88 -15.04 -12.02
C ALA A 111 -4.87 -16.21 -12.18
N LEU A 112 -6.11 -16.07 -11.70
CA LEU A 112 -7.14 -17.09 -11.86
C LEU A 112 -7.49 -17.35 -13.33
N GLU A 113 -7.66 -16.29 -14.13
CA GLU A 113 -7.89 -16.40 -15.58
C GLU A 113 -6.71 -17.08 -16.28
N GLY A 114 -5.47 -16.76 -15.87
CA GLY A 114 -4.26 -17.41 -16.36
C GLY A 114 -4.23 -18.91 -16.03
N ASP A 115 -4.55 -19.29 -14.80
CA ASP A 115 -4.59 -20.70 -14.37
C ASP A 115 -5.63 -21.51 -15.15
N ASP A 116 -6.79 -20.91 -15.43
CA ASP A 116 -7.85 -21.55 -16.21
C ASP A 116 -7.45 -21.74 -17.67
N LEU A 117 -6.78 -20.75 -18.28
CA LEU A 117 -6.21 -20.86 -19.61
C LEU A 117 -5.15 -21.96 -19.68
N VAL A 118 -4.24 -22.05 -18.71
CA VAL A 118 -3.23 -23.11 -18.65
C VAL A 118 -3.90 -24.48 -18.64
N LYS A 119 -4.91 -24.69 -17.77
CA LYS A 119 -5.66 -25.95 -17.73
C LYS A 119 -6.39 -26.26 -19.04
N GLU A 120 -6.87 -25.24 -19.75
CA GLU A 120 -7.49 -25.43 -21.07
C GLU A 120 -6.46 -25.87 -22.11
N TYR A 121 -5.31 -25.20 -22.17
CA TYR A 121 -4.22 -25.57 -23.07
C TYR A 121 -3.67 -26.97 -22.77
N GLU A 122 -3.53 -27.35 -21.50
CA GLU A 122 -3.14 -28.71 -21.11
C GLU A 122 -4.16 -29.75 -21.58
N ARG A 123 -5.46 -29.48 -21.42
CA ARG A 123 -6.54 -30.35 -21.91
C ARG A 123 -6.50 -30.50 -23.43
N LYS A 124 -6.35 -29.40 -24.16
CA LYS A 124 -6.22 -29.40 -25.62
C LYS A 124 -4.96 -30.14 -26.07
N HIS A 125 -3.81 -29.87 -25.45
CA HIS A 125 -2.56 -30.56 -25.73
C HIS A 125 -2.69 -32.07 -25.54
N LYS A 126 -3.28 -32.51 -24.41
CA LYS A 126 -3.52 -33.93 -24.15
C LYS A 126 -4.47 -34.55 -25.18
N SER A 127 -5.55 -33.86 -25.53
CA SER A 127 -6.50 -34.32 -26.56
C SER A 127 -5.85 -34.48 -27.93
N LEU A 128 -5.07 -33.48 -28.37
CA LEU A 128 -4.36 -33.51 -29.65
C LEU A 128 -3.28 -34.60 -29.66
N THR A 129 -2.54 -34.77 -28.56
CA THR A 129 -1.52 -35.81 -28.42
C THR A 129 -2.15 -37.21 -28.54
N ASN A 130 -3.26 -37.44 -27.84
CA ASN A 130 -4.00 -38.70 -27.94
C ASN A 130 -4.49 -38.93 -29.38
N ARG A 131 -5.07 -37.91 -30.02
CA ARG A 131 -5.57 -38.03 -31.39
C ARG A 131 -4.46 -38.32 -32.40
N LEU A 132 -3.31 -37.68 -32.25
CA LEU A 132 -2.13 -37.94 -33.08
C LEU A 132 -1.66 -39.39 -32.91
N SER A 133 -1.64 -39.89 -31.67
CA SER A 133 -1.26 -41.29 -31.40
C SER A 133 -2.23 -42.30 -32.03
N GLU A 134 -3.54 -42.03 -31.98
CA GLU A 134 -4.57 -42.85 -32.63
C GLU A 134 -4.40 -42.86 -34.16
N LEU A 135 -4.21 -41.68 -34.76
CA LEU A 135 -4.00 -41.56 -36.21
C LEU A 135 -2.73 -42.28 -36.65
N LYS A 136 -1.64 -42.14 -35.89
CA LYS A 136 -0.38 -42.87 -36.15
C LYS A 136 -0.59 -44.38 -36.07
N ALA A 137 -1.31 -44.86 -35.06
CA ALA A 137 -1.64 -46.28 -34.91
C ALA A 137 -2.47 -46.80 -36.10
N ASN A 138 -3.51 -46.05 -36.50
CA ASN A 138 -4.36 -46.41 -37.65
C ASN A 138 -3.57 -46.44 -38.96
N LEU A 139 -2.66 -45.49 -39.20
CA LEU A 139 -1.82 -45.48 -40.40
C LEU A 139 -0.85 -46.67 -40.42
N MET A 140 -0.26 -47.02 -39.28
CA MET A 140 0.58 -48.22 -39.16
C MET A 140 -0.21 -49.50 -39.44
N GLN A 141 -1.45 -49.62 -38.96
CA GLN A 141 -2.34 -50.75 -39.26
C GLN A 141 -2.67 -50.85 -40.76
N ASN A 142 -2.71 -49.71 -41.46
CA ASN A 142 -2.90 -49.65 -42.91
C ASN A 142 -1.58 -49.82 -43.71
N ASN A 143 -0.53 -50.40 -43.10
CA ASN A 143 0.79 -50.65 -43.70
C ASN A 143 1.54 -49.39 -44.16
N VAL A 144 1.23 -48.21 -43.64
CA VAL A 144 2.04 -47.01 -43.88
C VAL A 144 3.27 -47.06 -42.96
N SER A 145 4.46 -46.94 -43.55
CA SER A 145 5.72 -47.01 -42.78
C SER A 145 5.84 -45.85 -41.79
N ALA A 146 6.50 -46.09 -40.66
CA ALA A 146 6.75 -45.06 -39.65
C ALA A 146 7.58 -43.89 -40.18
N GLU A 147 8.50 -44.15 -41.13
CA GLU A 147 9.32 -43.14 -41.80
C GLU A 147 8.44 -42.22 -42.65
N THR A 148 7.53 -42.77 -43.44
CA THR A 148 6.58 -41.98 -44.25
C THR A 148 5.66 -41.13 -43.37
N ILE A 149 5.14 -41.68 -42.27
CA ILE A 149 4.30 -40.93 -41.32
C ILE A 149 5.07 -39.75 -40.72
N CYS A 150 6.33 -39.97 -40.31
CA CYS A 150 7.17 -38.94 -39.72
C CYS A 150 7.54 -37.83 -40.72
N LEU A 151 7.81 -38.19 -41.97
CA LEU A 151 8.15 -37.24 -43.04
C LEU A 151 6.97 -36.32 -43.36
N VAL A 152 5.76 -36.89 -43.50
CA VAL A 152 4.53 -36.12 -43.77
C VAL A 152 4.17 -35.21 -42.59
N THR A 153 4.31 -35.67 -41.36
CA THR A 153 4.05 -34.82 -40.17
C THR A 153 5.05 -33.68 -40.03
N LYS A 154 6.32 -33.89 -40.40
CA LYS A 154 7.32 -32.80 -40.41
C LYS A 154 6.99 -31.75 -41.48
N GLN A 155 6.69 -32.17 -42.70
CA GLN A 155 6.30 -31.24 -43.78
C GLN A 155 5.07 -30.40 -43.40
N ALA A 156 4.05 -31.03 -42.80
CA ALA A 156 2.84 -30.32 -42.37
C ALA A 156 3.04 -29.34 -41.19
N LEU A 157 4.20 -29.37 -40.51
CA LEU A 157 4.55 -28.42 -39.44
C LEU A 157 5.43 -27.26 -39.94
N GLU A 158 5.96 -27.35 -41.16
CA GLU A 158 6.84 -26.35 -41.77
C GLU A 158 6.09 -25.41 -42.75
N GLU A 159 4.86 -25.75 -43.13
CA GLU A 159 3.91 -24.92 -43.92
C GLU A 159 3.04 -24.02 -43.02
#